data_AF-A0A1G9BN46-F1
#
_entry.id   AF-A0A1G9BN46-F1
#
_cell.length_a   1.000
_cell.length_b   1.000
_cell.length_c   1.000
_cell.angle_alpha   90.00
_cell.angle_beta   90.00
_cell.angle_gamma   90.00
#
_symmetry.space_group_name_H-M   'P 1'
#
loop_
_entity.id
_entity.type
_entity.pdbx_description
1 polymer ?
#
loop_
_entity_poly.entity_id
_entity_poly.type
_entity_poly.pdbx_seq_one_letter_code
_entity_poly.pdbx_strand_id
1 'polypeptide(L)'
;MVVAKRKYDYLEPQEQQQQKPIQRQKPKKNYRFEKIMMGFGIITVLSISLVLLIRFATITEAKHRIHHLHNQLEQLETQKEHLRVEVERVSKSRWIEREAKDRLNMQYPLPEQIIYISVDPIETAMLRNQLNNNEEEIYDKGGSGDTFNKIFSRFVGLFKI
;
A
#
# COMPACT_ATOMS: atom_id res chain seq x y z
N MET A 1 -118.77 3.48 -50.61
CA MET A 1 -117.66 4.46 -50.74
C MET A 1 -117.39 5.02 -49.35
N VAL A 2 -116.57 4.36 -48.54
CA VAL A 2 -115.09 4.43 -48.47
C VAL A 2 -114.62 5.83 -48.05
N VAL A 3 -114.63 6.08 -46.74
CA VAL A 3 -113.49 6.26 -45.79
C VAL A 3 -113.03 7.72 -45.65
N ALA A 4 -113.35 8.31 -44.50
CA ALA A 4 -112.69 9.51 -43.98
C ALA A 4 -111.36 9.11 -43.31
N LYS A 5 -110.26 9.77 -43.68
CA LYS A 5 -108.95 9.62 -43.00
C LYS A 5 -108.96 10.40 -41.68
N ARG A 6 -108.90 9.71 -40.55
CA ARG A 6 -108.43 10.30 -39.28
C ARG A 6 -106.90 10.33 -39.28
N LYS A 7 -106.33 11.48 -38.91
CA LYS A 7 -104.90 11.62 -38.65
C LYS A 7 -104.57 10.99 -37.30
N TYR A 8 -103.54 10.16 -37.26
CA TYR A 8 -102.95 9.67 -36.02
C TYR A 8 -101.76 10.56 -35.68
N ASP A 9 -101.77 11.12 -34.47
CA ASP A 9 -100.56 11.67 -33.85
C ASP A 9 -99.69 10.49 -33.41
N TYR A 10 -98.51 10.39 -34.02
CA TYR A 10 -97.49 9.45 -33.58
C TYR A 10 -96.74 10.07 -32.39
N LEU A 11 -96.86 9.46 -31.21
CA LEU A 11 -95.87 9.62 -30.16
C LEU A 11 -94.73 8.66 -30.47
N GLU A 12 -93.53 9.19 -30.74
CA GLU A 12 -92.32 8.37 -30.87
C GLU A 12 -92.04 7.62 -29.55
N PRO A 13 -91.73 6.33 -29.58
CA PRO A 13 -91.19 5.64 -28.41
C PRO A 13 -89.83 6.27 -28.06
N GLN A 14 -89.66 6.74 -26.82
CA GLN A 14 -88.34 7.09 -26.31
C GLN A 14 -87.43 5.87 -26.40
N GLU A 15 -86.40 5.95 -27.24
CA GLU A 15 -85.31 5.00 -27.23
C GLU A 15 -84.62 5.07 -25.86
N GLN A 16 -84.79 4.01 -25.06
CA GLN A 16 -83.93 3.75 -23.93
C GLN A 16 -82.51 3.65 -24.45
N GLN A 17 -81.69 4.67 -24.20
CA GLN A 17 -80.25 4.62 -24.42
C GLN A 17 -79.64 3.49 -23.59
N GLN A 18 -79.51 2.31 -24.20
CA GLN A 18 -78.62 1.27 -23.71
C GLN A 18 -77.18 1.80 -23.83
N GLN A 19 -76.63 2.24 -22.70
CA GLN A 19 -75.20 2.53 -22.59
C GLN A 19 -74.43 1.23 -22.82
N LYS A 20 -73.83 1.07 -23.99
CA LYS A 20 -72.84 0.01 -24.25
C LYS A 20 -71.67 0.19 -23.27
N PRO A 21 -71.23 -0.86 -22.55
CA PRO A 21 -70.04 -0.76 -21.73
C PRO A 21 -68.83 -0.51 -22.65
N ILE A 22 -68.18 0.63 -22.44
CA ILE A 22 -66.90 0.96 -23.08
C ILE A 22 -65.89 -0.11 -22.63
N GLN A 23 -65.58 -1.05 -23.53
CA GLN A 23 -64.50 -2.01 -23.29
C GLN A 23 -63.19 -1.24 -23.25
N ARG A 24 -62.62 -1.08 -22.05
CA ARG A 24 -61.27 -0.58 -21.86
C ARG A 24 -60.29 -1.56 -22.49
N GLN A 25 -59.71 -1.20 -23.63
CA GLN A 25 -58.63 -1.96 -24.23
C GLN A 25 -57.46 -1.98 -23.25
N LYS A 26 -57.06 -3.16 -22.77
CA LYS A 26 -55.89 -3.32 -21.90
C LYS A 26 -54.64 -2.90 -22.70
N PRO A 27 -53.72 -2.10 -22.11
CA PRO A 27 -52.51 -1.72 -22.81
C PRO A 27 -51.70 -2.98 -23.15
N LYS A 28 -51.34 -3.14 -24.41
CA LYS A 28 -50.46 -4.24 -24.85
C LYS A 28 -49.09 -4.02 -24.19
N LYS A 29 -48.68 -4.94 -23.32
CA LYS A 29 -47.38 -4.89 -22.63
C LYS A 29 -46.26 -4.98 -23.67
N ASN A 30 -45.41 -3.96 -23.74
CA ASN A 30 -44.31 -3.89 -24.68
C ASN A 30 -43.12 -4.73 -24.15
N TYR A 31 -43.10 -6.02 -24.48
CA TYR A 31 -42.02 -6.97 -24.10
C TYR A 31 -40.62 -6.62 -24.65
N ARG A 32 -40.49 -5.56 -25.48
CA ARG A 32 -39.21 -5.12 -26.03
C ARG A 32 -38.27 -4.58 -24.94
N PHE A 33 -38.82 -3.90 -23.94
CA PHE A 33 -38.02 -3.38 -22.80
C PHE A 33 -37.53 -4.49 -21.88
N GLU A 34 -38.33 -5.53 -21.63
CA GLU A 34 -37.91 -6.70 -20.84
C GLU A 34 -36.71 -7.43 -21.48
N LYS A 35 -36.70 -7.57 -22.82
CA LYS A 35 -35.56 -8.17 -23.55
C LYS A 35 -34.29 -7.31 -23.46
N ILE A 36 -34.43 -5.99 -23.56
CA ILE A 36 -33.30 -5.05 -23.41
C ILE A 36 -32.75 -5.08 -21.98
N MET A 37 -33.63 -5.16 -20.98
CA MET A 37 -33.25 -5.24 -19.57
C MET A 37 -32.46 -6.52 -19.26
N MET A 38 -32.87 -7.66 -19.83
CA MET A 38 -32.11 -8.92 -19.73
C MET A 38 -30.72 -8.81 -20.36
N GLY A 39 -30.62 -8.22 -21.55
CA GLY A 39 -29.33 -7.99 -22.22
C GLY A 39 -28.41 -7.08 -21.40
N PHE A 40 -28.94 -6.00 -20.84
CA PHE A 40 -28.19 -5.11 -19.95
C PHE A 40 -27.68 -5.84 -18.70
N GLY A 41 -28.48 -6.72 -18.10
CA GLY A 41 -28.05 -7.52 -16.93
C GLY A 41 -26.85 -8.43 -17.23
N ILE A 42 -26.79 -9.02 -18.42
CA ILE A 42 -25.64 -9.85 -18.82
C ILE A 42 -24.40 -8.98 -19.03
N ILE A 43 -24.57 -7.82 -19.67
CA ILE A 43 -23.49 -6.86 -19.93
C ILE A 43 -22.94 -6.28 -18.62
N THR A 44 -23.79 -5.97 -17.64
CA THR A 44 -23.34 -5.43 -16.35
C THR A 44 -22.54 -6.45 -15.56
N VAL A 45 -22.98 -7.72 -15.52
CA VAL A 45 -22.25 -8.81 -14.85
C VAL A 45 -20.89 -9.03 -15.51
N LEU A 46 -20.84 -9.04 -16.86
CA LEU A 46 -19.59 -9.18 -17.61
C LEU A 46 -18.65 -7.99 -17.39
N SER A 47 -19.19 -6.77 -17.35
CA SER A 47 -18.40 -5.58 -17.06
C SER A 47 -17.81 -5.61 -15.64
N ILE A 48 -18.60 -6.03 -14.64
CA ILE A 48 -18.14 -6.18 -13.25
C ILE A 48 -17.02 -7.22 -13.16
N SER A 49 -17.15 -8.37 -13.81
CA SER A 49 -16.11 -9.40 -13.77
C SER A 49 -14.81 -8.93 -14.44
N LEU A 50 -14.91 -8.16 -15.53
CA LEU A 50 -13.76 -7.55 -16.19
C LEU A 50 -13.06 -6.52 -15.30
N VAL A 51 -13.81 -5.65 -14.62
CA VAL A 51 -13.25 -4.67 -13.68
C VAL A 51 -12.52 -5.37 -12.53
N LEU A 52 -13.10 -6.43 -11.97
CA LEU A 52 -12.46 -7.22 -10.94
C LEU A 52 -11.13 -7.81 -11.44
N LEU A 53 -11.12 -8.43 -12.62
CA LEU A 53 -9.89 -8.97 -13.22
C LEU A 53 -8.80 -7.92 -13.39
N ILE A 54 -9.14 -6.73 -13.88
CA ILE A 54 -8.18 -5.63 -14.04
C ILE A 54 -7.61 -5.22 -12.67
N ARG A 55 -8.46 -5.10 -11.63
CA ARG A 55 -8.00 -4.80 -10.27
C ARG A 55 -7.08 -5.91 -9.74
N PHE A 56 -7.44 -7.18 -9.92
CA PHE A 56 -6.60 -8.31 -9.54
C PHE A 56 -5.26 -8.34 -10.28
N ALA A 57 -5.24 -8.00 -11.57
CA ALA A 57 -4.01 -7.88 -12.36
C ALA A 57 -3.11 -6.77 -11.82
N THR A 58 -3.65 -5.58 -11.53
CA THR A 58 -2.87 -4.47 -10.94
C THR A 58 -2.33 -4.82 -9.55
N ILE A 59 -3.08 -5.57 -8.74
CA ILE A 59 -2.62 -6.05 -7.43
C ILE A 59 -1.51 -7.09 -7.59
N THR A 60 -1.64 -7.98 -8.57
CA THR A 60 -0.62 -9.01 -8.86
C THR A 60 0.68 -8.37 -9.37
N GLU A 61 0.58 -7.37 -10.24
CA GLU A 61 1.73 -6.60 -10.71
C GLU A 61 2.41 -5.85 -9.55
N ALA A 62 1.63 -5.21 -8.67
CA ALA A 62 2.15 -4.56 -7.47
C ALA A 62 2.82 -5.56 -6.53
N LYS A 63 2.22 -6.74 -6.31
CA LYS A 63 2.84 -7.83 -5.53
C LYS A 63 4.14 -8.31 -6.15
N HIS A 64 4.19 -8.44 -7.47
CA HIS A 64 5.40 -8.87 -8.17
C HIS A 64 6.52 -7.82 -8.03
N ARG A 65 6.18 -6.53 -8.14
CA ARG A 65 7.11 -5.42 -7.90
C ARG A 65 7.62 -5.39 -6.46
N ILE A 66 6.74 -5.61 -5.48
CA ILE A 66 7.12 -5.72 -4.07
C ILE A 66 8.06 -6.90 -3.84
N HIS A 67 7.76 -8.07 -4.42
CA HIS A 67 8.59 -9.26 -4.28
C HIS A 67 9.99 -9.05 -4.90
N HIS A 68 10.05 -8.43 -6.08
CA HIS A 68 11.32 -8.07 -6.70
C HIS A 68 12.13 -7.11 -5.83
N LEU A 69 11.48 -6.08 -5.27
CA LEU A 69 12.14 -5.10 -4.41
C LEU A 69 12.62 -5.73 -3.09
N HIS A 70 11.86 -6.67 -2.54
CA HIS A 70 12.26 -7.44 -1.36
C HIS A 70 13.48 -8.31 -1.64
N ASN A 71 13.49 -9.04 -2.77
CA ASN A 71 14.64 -9.85 -3.17
C ASN A 71 15.89 -8.99 -3.38
N GLN A 72 15.76 -7.80 -3.96
CA GLN A 72 16.88 -6.86 -4.09
C GLN A 72 17.41 -6.40 -2.74
N LEU A 73 16.52 -6.17 -1.78
CA LEU A 73 16.88 -5.74 -0.42
C LEU A 73 17.60 -6.87 0.34
N GLU A 74 17.10 -8.10 0.23
CA GLU A 74 17.72 -9.29 0.81
C GLU A 74 19.11 -9.56 0.19
N GLN A 75 19.25 -9.41 -1.13
CA GLN A 75 20.55 -9.51 -1.81
C GLN A 75 21.53 -8.43 -1.33
N LEU A 76 21.05 -7.21 -1.09
CA LEU A 76 21.89 -6.11 -0.62
C LEU A 76 22.31 -6.31 0.84
N GLU A 77 21.42 -6.82 1.69
CA GLU A 77 21.72 -7.17 3.07
C GLU A 77 22.73 -8.32 3.15
N THR A 78 22.56 -9.35 2.31
CA THR A 78 23.52 -10.45 2.19
C THR A 78 24.89 -9.96 1.73
N GLN A 79 24.94 -9.05 0.76
CA GLN A 79 26.19 -8.43 0.31
C GLN A 79 26.85 -7.59 1.41
N LYS A 80 26.07 -6.82 2.16
CA LYS A 80 26.56 -6.04 3.30
C LYS A 80 27.14 -6.95 4.36
N GLU A 81 26.46 -8.04 4.71
CA GLU A 81 26.95 -9.00 5.71
C GLU A 81 28.22 -9.71 5.23
N HIS A 82 28.26 -10.13 3.97
CA HIS A 82 29.47 -10.70 3.37
C HIS A 82 30.64 -9.70 3.42
N LEU A 83 30.39 -8.44 3.06
CA LEU A 83 31.41 -7.39 3.10
C LEU A 83 31.85 -7.08 4.54
N ARG A 84 30.93 -7.13 5.50
CA ARG A 84 31.24 -7.01 6.93
C ARG A 84 32.14 -8.15 7.40
N VAL A 85 31.83 -9.39 7.04
CA VAL A 85 32.66 -10.56 7.35
C VAL A 85 34.03 -10.45 6.69
N GLU A 86 34.11 -9.93 5.46
CA GLU A 86 35.38 -9.65 4.78
C GLU A 86 36.20 -8.59 5.53
N VAL A 87 35.56 -7.48 5.90
CA VAL A 87 36.19 -6.41 6.68
C VAL A 87 36.65 -6.93 8.04
N GLU A 88 35.85 -7.72 8.75
CA GLU A 88 36.26 -8.32 10.03
C GLU A 88 37.43 -9.29 9.85
N ARG A 89 37.45 -10.06 8.76
CA ARG A 89 38.55 -10.97 8.42
C ARG A 89 39.86 -10.23 8.13
N VAL A 90 39.78 -9.13 7.40
CA VAL A 90 40.95 -8.27 7.08
C VAL A 90 41.36 -7.43 8.29
N SER A 91 40.39 -6.92 9.06
CA SER A 91 40.62 -5.97 10.14
C SER A 91 41.22 -6.60 11.39
N LYS A 92 40.89 -7.86 11.74
CA LYS A 92 41.02 -8.23 13.16
C LYS A 92 42.34 -8.84 13.61
N SER A 93 43.18 -9.42 12.75
CA SER A 93 44.54 -9.85 13.17
C SER A 93 45.32 -10.46 12.02
N ARG A 94 44.66 -11.31 11.22
CA ARG A 94 45.36 -12.24 10.33
C ARG A 94 46.07 -11.56 9.15
N TRP A 95 45.52 -10.45 8.64
CA TRP A 95 46.20 -9.65 7.61
C TRP A 95 47.39 -8.89 8.19
N ILE A 96 47.22 -8.26 9.35
CA ILE A 96 48.28 -7.53 10.06
C ILE A 96 49.42 -8.48 10.46
N GLU A 97 49.09 -9.65 10.99
CA GLU A 97 50.05 -10.70 11.36
C GLU A 97 50.83 -11.21 10.14
N ARG A 98 50.14 -11.43 9.01
CA ARG A 98 50.77 -11.84 7.75
C ARG A 98 51.71 -10.75 7.24
N GLU A 99 51.25 -9.51 7.19
CA GLU A 99 52.07 -8.39 6.73
C GLU A 99 53.29 -8.16 7.65
N ALA A 100 53.12 -8.31 8.97
CA ALA A 100 54.20 -8.24 9.94
C ALA A 100 55.23 -9.36 9.75
N LYS A 101 54.79 -10.60 9.52
CA LYS A 101 55.69 -11.74 9.28
C LYS A 101 56.38 -11.67 7.92
N ASP A 102 55.63 -11.37 6.86
CA ASP A 102 56.09 -11.48 5.48
C ASP A 102 56.85 -10.24 5.01
N ARG A 103 56.43 -9.03 5.40
CA ARG A 103 57.09 -7.78 4.99
C ARG A 103 58.06 -7.23 6.01
N LEU A 104 57.72 -7.34 7.29
CA LEU A 104 58.54 -6.80 8.38
C LEU A 104 59.42 -7.87 9.04
N ASN A 105 59.36 -9.12 8.57
CA ASN A 105 60.11 -10.25 9.12
C ASN A 105 59.94 -10.41 10.65
N MET A 106 58.79 -9.99 11.18
CA MET A 106 58.50 -10.10 12.60
C MET A 106 58.28 -11.56 12.99
N GLN A 107 58.92 -11.98 14.09
CA GLN A 107 58.76 -13.29 14.69
C GLN A 107 58.13 -13.17 16.08
N TYR A 108 57.39 -14.20 16.49
CA TYR A 108 56.86 -14.25 17.85
C TYR A 108 58.02 -14.32 18.87
N PRO A 109 57.93 -13.60 20.00
CA PRO A 109 58.96 -13.63 21.03
C PRO A 109 59.01 -15.00 21.69
N LEU A 110 60.21 -15.39 22.12
CA LEU A 110 60.42 -16.59 22.93
C LEU A 110 59.83 -16.37 24.34
N PRO A 111 59.44 -17.44 25.07
CA PRO A 111 58.86 -17.30 26.41
C PRO A 111 59.73 -16.49 27.39
N GLU A 112 61.05 -16.57 27.23
CA GLU A 112 62.04 -15.83 28.04
C GLU A 112 62.11 -14.32 27.74
N GLN A 113 61.56 -13.88 26.61
CA GLN A 113 61.54 -12.47 26.19
C GLN A 113 60.22 -11.76 26.57
N ILE A 114 59.26 -12.49 27.18
CA ILE A 114 57.96 -11.95 27.55
C ILE A 114 58.01 -11.43 28.99
N ILE A 115 57.81 -10.13 29.16
CA ILE A 115 57.75 -9.46 30.47
C ILE A 115 56.30 -9.06 30.74
N TYR A 116 55.72 -9.63 31.80
CA TYR A 116 54.37 -9.27 32.25
C TYR A 116 54.44 -8.10 33.22
N ILE A 117 53.79 -7.00 32.86
CA ILE A 117 53.69 -5.80 33.71
C ILE A 117 52.30 -5.81 34.34
N SER A 118 52.23 -5.88 35.66
CA SER A 118 50.98 -5.73 36.41
C SER A 118 50.68 -4.25 36.59
N VAL A 119 49.50 -3.82 36.15
CA VAL A 119 49.03 -2.44 36.26
C VAL A 119 47.95 -2.35 37.31
N ASP A 120 47.94 -1.27 38.10
CA ASP A 120 46.90 -1.05 39.12
C ASP A 120 45.54 -0.73 38.44
N PRO A 121 44.47 -1.50 38.72
CA PRO A 121 43.15 -1.24 38.16
C PRO A 121 42.59 0.14 38.52
N ILE A 122 42.97 0.68 39.69
CA ILE A 122 42.45 1.95 40.18
C ILE A 122 43.05 3.11 39.37
N GLU A 123 44.37 3.13 39.19
CA GLU A 123 45.08 4.14 38.40
C GLU A 123 44.60 4.16 36.93
N THR A 124 44.43 2.98 36.33
CA THR A 124 43.97 2.86 34.94
C THR A 124 42.51 3.31 34.74
N ALA A 125 41.64 3.08 35.72
CA ALA A 125 40.26 3.58 35.70
C ALA A 125 40.19 5.11 35.82
N MET A 126 41.04 5.71 36.66
CA MET A 126 41.13 7.17 36.79
C MET A 126 41.61 7.83 35.49
N LEU A 127 42.65 7.27 34.86
CA LEU A 127 43.19 7.76 33.58
C LEU A 127 42.17 7.65 32.44
N ARG A 128 41.44 6.53 32.37
CA ARG A 128 40.38 6.28 31.38
C ARG A 128 39.28 7.35 31.45
N ASN A 129 38.83 7.67 32.65
CA ASN A 129 37.80 8.69 32.85
C ASN A 129 38.29 10.09 32.48
N GLN A 130 39.56 10.41 32.77
CA GLN A 130 40.16 11.69 32.35
C GLN A 130 40.19 11.82 30.82
N LEU A 131 40.58 10.77 30.08
CA LEU A 131 40.58 10.78 28.61
C LEU A 131 39.18 10.97 28.03
N ASN A 132 38.18 10.25 28.54
CA ASN A 132 36.81 10.31 28.03
C ASN A 132 36.17 11.69 28.23
N ASN A 133 36.42 12.33 29.38
CA ASN A 133 35.88 13.67 29.66
C ASN A 133 36.44 14.75 28.71
N ASN A 134 37.64 14.57 28.17
CA ASN A 134 38.24 15.51 27.21
C ASN A 134 37.66 15.37 25.79
N GLU A 135 37.03 14.24 25.46
CA GLU A 135 36.41 14.03 24.14
C GLU A 135 34.99 14.61 24.05
N GLU A 136 34.26 14.69 25.17
CA GLU A 136 32.86 15.17 25.20
C GLU A 136 32.71 16.70 25.01
N GLU A 137 33.70 17.51 25.36
CA GLU A 137 33.64 18.98 25.18
C GLU A 137 33.64 19.44 23.71
N ILE A 138 33.99 18.55 22.76
CA ILE A 138 34.14 18.90 21.34
C ILE A 138 32.83 18.75 20.55
N TYR A 139 31.83 18.01 21.05
CA TYR A 139 30.66 17.60 20.25
C TYR A 139 29.36 18.40 20.45
N ASP A 140 29.29 19.35 21.39
CA ASP A 140 28.01 19.98 21.77
C ASP A 140 27.63 21.26 20.96
N LYS A 141 28.06 21.36 19.70
CA LYS A 141 27.66 22.47 18.80
C LYS A 141 27.20 21.96 17.42
N GLY A 142 26.00 21.40 17.36
CA GLY A 142 25.42 20.95 16.09
C GLY A 142 23.91 20.69 16.14
N GLY A 143 23.11 21.74 16.30
CA GLY A 143 21.65 21.66 16.32
C GLY A 143 21.03 21.31 14.96
N SER A 144 20.06 20.39 14.96
CA SER A 144 19.17 20.12 13.82
C SER A 144 17.86 19.42 14.25
N GLY A 145 17.25 19.87 15.35
CA GLY A 145 16.00 19.27 15.90
C GLY A 145 14.71 20.07 15.62
N ASP A 146 14.80 21.37 15.38
CA ASP A 146 13.62 22.25 15.47
C ASP A 146 12.79 22.37 14.17
N THR A 147 13.35 21.97 13.03
CA THR A 147 12.70 22.14 11.71
C THR A 147 11.63 21.08 11.43
N PHE A 148 11.79 19.84 11.90
CA PHE A 148 10.85 18.74 11.64
C PHE A 148 9.53 18.89 12.42
N ASN A 149 9.59 19.27 13.70
CA ASN A 149 8.41 19.47 14.53
C ASN A 149 7.51 20.63 14.03
N LYS A 150 8.11 21.63 13.36
CA LYS A 150 7.39 22.75 12.76
C LYS A 150 6.66 22.40 11.46
N ILE A 151 7.15 21.40 10.72
CA ILE A 151 6.52 20.92 9.49
C ILE A 151 5.36 20.00 9.84
N PHE A 152 5.53 19.12 10.83
CA PHE A 152 4.48 18.17 11.23
C PHE A 152 3.22 18.85 11.79
N SER A 153 3.39 19.93 12.57
CA SER A 153 2.26 20.70 13.12
C SER A 153 1.41 21.41 12.07
N ARG A 154 1.95 21.67 10.87
CA ARG A 154 1.18 22.26 9.75
C ARG A 154 0.38 21.21 8.98
N PHE A 155 0.86 19.97 8.89
CA PHE A 155 0.16 18.90 8.16
C PHE A 155 -1.05 18.36 8.91
N VAL A 156 -1.01 18.32 10.25
CA VAL A 156 -2.15 17.83 11.06
C VAL A 156 -3.37 18.78 10.99
N GLY A 157 -3.16 20.07 10.68
CA GLY A 157 -4.25 21.06 10.54
C GLY A 157 -5.10 20.92 9.27
N LEU A 158 -4.64 20.17 8.25
CA LEU A 158 -5.30 20.03 6.94
C LEU A 158 -6.23 18.81 6.83
N PHE A 159 -6.21 17.91 7.80
CA PHE A 159 -7.02 16.67 7.80
C PHE A 159 -8.22 16.71 8.77
N LYS A 160 -8.59 17.90 9.27
CA LYS A 160 -9.77 18.05 10.12
C LYS A 160 -10.97 18.57 9.29
N ILE A 161 -11.63 17.64 8.60
CA ILE A 161 -13.05 17.73 8.21
C ILE A 161 -13.70 16.37 8.46
#